data_AF-A0A8J8AWY5-F1
#
_entry.id   AF-A0A8J8AWY5-F1
#
_cell.length_a   1.000
_cell.length_b   1.000
_cell.length_c   1.000
_cell.angle_alpha   90.00
_cell.angle_beta   90.00
_cell.angle_gamma   90.00
#
_symmetry.space_group_name_H-M   'P 1'
#
loop_
_entity.id
_entity.type
_entity.pdbx_description
1 polymer ?
#
loop_
_entity_poly.entity_id
_entity_poly.type
_entity_poly.pdbx_seq_one_letter_code
_entity_poly.pdbx_strand_id
1 'polypeptide(L)'
;MRVRRRQPCQIEIDDRLSPDIGALLRGTMRLDAEVQCHLLCPVTGERIALSRDELALIATLDAREWVDIDALAARGPLDATAIAALAARGGLLSDADTPAAEALRKGEDDLYAVGWHPQAAIFHAMTRWSGVTGEGGTGADDEARSRRMHEMVRRHGLPPPHFFVRDDALEQVRLPVQPPTSLGQVLARRSTSRHFDGEAHLPLDDLAAVLQGTFGVLGTNEFIPGVAGVRKTSPSGGSLHPIEAYVLAPRVAALEPGLYHYCTATHALGLLRPLDGSDARALALRMTSGQTYFQNAHALILHVARGERSFWKYRRHAKAYKVLCLDSGHLSQTLYLLAAERGLGAFYTAAINDGDIEAELGLDPIREQVIGANGLGIVSKGPKHLNLTTTPYCATSARDGQHLTPQHR
;
A
#
# COMPACT_ATOMS: atom_id res chain seq x y z
N MET A 1 -5.95 -33.63 19.86
CA MET A 1 -5.80 -32.55 18.85
C MET A 1 -4.54 -32.86 18.07
N ARG A 2 -4.54 -32.63 16.76
CA ARG A 2 -3.34 -32.80 15.93
C ARG A 2 -2.85 -31.45 15.44
N VAL A 3 -1.54 -31.37 15.23
CA VAL A 3 -0.86 -30.18 14.73
C VAL A 3 0.08 -30.53 13.59
N ARG A 4 0.35 -29.54 12.73
CA ARG A 4 1.41 -29.61 11.72
C ARG A 4 2.13 -28.27 11.63
N ARG A 5 3.33 -28.27 11.07
CA ARG A 5 4.05 -27.02 10.80
C ARG A 5 3.31 -26.18 9.74
N ARG A 6 3.38 -24.86 9.88
CA ARG A 6 3.01 -23.90 8.82
C ARG A 6 3.84 -24.14 7.57
N GLN A 7 3.25 -24.14 6.37
CA GLN A 7 4.03 -24.28 5.15
C GLN A 7 4.90 -23.03 4.89
N PRO A 8 4.37 -21.78 4.88
CA PRO A 8 5.22 -20.61 5.01
C PRO A 8 5.73 -20.56 6.46
N CYS A 9 7.03 -20.75 6.64
CA CYS A 9 7.68 -20.71 7.94
C CYS A 9 8.92 -19.82 7.81
N GLN A 10 8.75 -18.54 8.10
CA GLN A 10 9.84 -17.56 8.09
C GLN A 10 10.03 -17.07 9.52
N ILE A 11 11.27 -17.19 9.98
CA ILE A 11 11.68 -16.82 11.32
C ILE A 11 12.45 -15.52 11.23
N GLU A 12 12.09 -14.58 12.08
CA GLU A 12 12.79 -13.33 12.29
C GLU A 12 13.43 -13.36 13.68
N ILE A 13 14.70 -12.97 13.75
CA ILE A 13 15.46 -12.87 15.01
C ILE A 13 15.93 -11.42 15.11
N ASP A 14 15.53 -10.76 16.20
CA ASP A 14 15.84 -9.36 16.48
C ASP A 14 16.27 -9.16 17.94
N ASP A 15 16.95 -8.04 18.20
CA ASP A 15 17.41 -7.68 19.54
C ASP A 15 16.51 -6.58 20.11
N ARG A 16 15.77 -6.89 21.16
CA ARG A 16 15.01 -5.89 21.91
C ARG A 16 15.93 -5.23 22.94
N LEU A 17 16.21 -3.95 22.72
CA LEU A 17 16.92 -3.14 23.69
C LEU A 17 15.96 -2.70 24.79
N SER A 18 16.30 -3.01 26.04
CA SER A 18 15.59 -2.50 27.22
C SER A 18 16.57 -1.74 28.12
N PRO A 19 16.14 -0.63 28.73
CA PRO A 19 16.97 0.07 29.70
C PRO A 19 17.19 -0.82 30.93
N ASP A 20 18.45 -0.96 31.36
CA ASP A 20 18.78 -1.54 32.65
C ASP A 20 18.29 -0.58 33.74
N ILE A 21 17.12 -0.89 34.29
CA ILE A 21 16.47 -0.08 35.33
C ILE A 21 17.40 0.07 36.55
N GLY A 22 18.16 -0.98 36.89
CA GLY A 22 19.09 -0.94 38.02
C GLY A 22 20.25 0.03 37.78
N ALA A 23 20.84 0.02 36.58
CA ALA A 23 21.86 1.00 36.19
C ALA A 23 21.28 2.41 36.17
N LEU A 24 20.09 2.58 35.58
CA LEU A 24 19.42 3.88 35.48
C LEU A 24 19.19 4.51 36.86
N LEU A 25 18.73 3.72 37.83
CA LEU A 25 18.53 4.16 39.21
C LEU A 25 19.84 4.47 39.95
N ARG A 26 20.99 3.95 39.49
CA ARG A 26 22.34 4.29 39.98
C ARG A 26 22.98 5.46 39.22
N GLY A 27 22.23 6.12 38.33
CA GLY A 27 22.71 7.28 37.56
C GLY A 27 23.51 6.92 36.31
N THR A 28 23.49 5.66 35.86
CA THR A 28 24.15 5.23 34.62
C THR A 28 23.13 4.75 33.59
N MET A 29 23.22 5.25 32.35
CA MET A 29 22.37 4.77 31.26
C MET A 29 23.02 3.55 30.61
N ARG A 30 22.40 2.38 30.74
CA ARG A 30 22.81 1.14 30.07
C ARG A 30 21.60 0.48 29.42
N LEU A 31 21.82 -0.10 28.24
CA LEU A 31 20.82 -0.90 27.53
C LEU A 31 21.26 -2.36 27.58
N ASP A 32 20.34 -3.25 27.98
CA ASP A 32 20.50 -4.69 27.82
C ASP A 32 19.75 -5.14 26.57
N ALA A 33 20.38 -6.05 25.81
CA ALA A 33 19.79 -6.64 24.61
C ALA A 33 19.19 -8.01 24.95
N GLU A 34 17.90 -8.18 24.68
CA GLU A 34 17.21 -9.46 24.74
C GLU A 34 16.96 -9.96 23.32
N VAL A 35 17.50 -11.13 22.97
CA VAL A 35 17.25 -11.77 21.67
C VAL A 35 15.82 -12.28 21.65
N GLN A 36 15.04 -11.83 20.67
CA GLN A 36 13.68 -12.27 20.42
C GLN A 36 13.62 -13.06 19.12
N CYS A 37 12.74 -14.07 19.08
CA CYS A 37 12.52 -14.91 17.91
C CYS A 37 11.03 -14.88 17.58
N HIS A 38 10.70 -14.65 16.32
CA HIS A 38 9.33 -14.51 15.86
C HIS A 38 9.07 -15.36 14.62
N LEU A 39 7.94 -16.08 14.59
CA LEU A 39 7.37 -16.62 13.36
C LEU A 39 6.49 -15.55 12.70
N LEU A 40 6.76 -15.25 11.43
CA LEU A 40 5.99 -14.29 10.65
C LEU A 40 4.78 -14.97 10.00
N CYS A 41 3.56 -14.52 10.33
CA CYS A 41 2.34 -15.11 9.79
C CYS A 41 1.82 -14.34 8.57
N PRO A 42 1.87 -14.90 7.34
CA PRO A 42 1.35 -14.24 6.14
C PRO A 42 -0.18 -14.16 6.05
N VAL A 43 -0.90 -14.86 6.92
CA VAL A 43 -2.37 -14.86 6.95
C VAL A 43 -2.87 -13.73 7.84
N THR A 44 -2.36 -13.67 9.07
CA THR A 44 -2.83 -12.68 10.07
C THR A 44 -2.05 -11.38 10.00
N GLY A 45 -0.81 -11.37 9.51
CA GLY A 45 0.09 -10.22 9.58
C GLY A 45 0.79 -10.09 10.93
N GLU A 46 0.68 -11.08 11.81
CA GLU A 46 1.24 -11.04 13.16
C GLU A 46 2.66 -11.62 13.25
N ARG A 47 3.43 -11.09 14.21
CA ARG A 47 4.72 -11.62 14.65
C ARG A 47 4.50 -12.48 15.89
N ILE A 48 4.60 -13.80 15.72
CA ILE A 48 4.34 -14.77 16.78
C ILE A 48 5.67 -15.06 17.48
N ALA A 49 5.90 -14.46 18.65
CA ALA A 49 7.05 -14.77 19.50
C ALA A 49 7.21 -16.29 19.76
N LEU A 50 8.45 -16.77 19.76
CA LEU A 50 8.79 -18.17 19.98
C LEU A 50 9.86 -18.27 21.07
N SER A 51 9.66 -19.20 22.00
CA SER A 51 10.73 -19.70 22.85
C SER A 51 11.70 -20.56 22.05
N ARG A 52 12.87 -20.83 22.64
CA ARG A 52 13.88 -21.73 22.05
C ARG A 52 13.30 -23.14 21.78
N ASP A 53 12.52 -23.65 22.72
CA ASP A 53 11.96 -25.00 22.64
C ASP A 53 10.81 -25.06 21.62
N GLU A 54 10.02 -24.00 21.48
CA GLU A 54 8.98 -23.89 20.44
C GLU A 54 9.60 -23.83 19.04
N LEU A 55 10.67 -23.06 18.86
CA LEU A 55 11.42 -23.03 17.60
C LEU A 55 12.02 -24.41 17.28
N ALA A 56 12.59 -25.09 18.27
CA ALA A 56 13.15 -26.42 18.09
C ALA A 56 12.05 -27.43 17.69
N LEU A 57 10.88 -27.40 18.34
CA LEU A 57 9.73 -28.22 17.96
C LEU A 57 9.32 -27.95 16.51
N ILE A 58 9.10 -26.68 16.15
CA ILE A 58 8.73 -26.27 14.78
C ILE A 58 9.72 -26.84 13.76
N ALA A 59 11.03 -26.78 14.04
CA ALA A 59 12.06 -27.28 13.13
C ALA A 59 12.02 -28.80 12.89
N THR A 60 11.36 -29.56 13.76
CA THR A 60 11.21 -31.03 13.63
C THR A 60 9.91 -31.47 12.94
N LEU A 61 8.95 -30.57 12.75
CA LEU A 61 7.64 -30.89 12.21
C LEU A 61 7.59 -30.77 10.68
N ASP A 62 7.02 -31.78 10.02
CA ASP A 62 6.66 -31.70 8.62
C ASP A 62 5.46 -30.75 8.43
N ALA A 63 5.42 -30.05 7.29
CA ALA A 63 4.35 -29.09 7.01
C ALA A 63 3.12 -29.69 6.31
N ARG A 64 3.11 -30.99 6.03
CA ARG A 64 2.03 -31.73 5.38
C ARG A 64 1.48 -32.83 6.28
N GLU A 65 2.28 -33.35 7.21
CA GLU A 65 1.86 -34.41 8.13
C GLU A 65 1.27 -33.85 9.43
N TRP A 66 0.08 -34.34 9.77
CA TRP A 66 -0.59 -34.05 11.04
C TRP A 66 -0.11 -35.03 12.11
N VAL A 67 0.36 -34.50 13.24
CA VAL A 67 0.87 -35.28 14.37
C VAL A 67 0.06 -34.98 15.62
N ASP A 68 -0.26 -36.01 16.39
CA ASP A 68 -0.95 -35.85 17.67
C ASP A 68 -0.06 -35.13 18.71
N ILE A 69 -0.64 -34.18 19.45
CA ILE A 69 0.11 -33.37 20.43
C ILE A 69 0.68 -34.22 21.57
N ASP A 70 0.00 -35.29 21.98
CA ASP A 70 0.46 -36.15 23.09
C ASP A 70 1.69 -36.96 22.64
N ALA A 71 1.72 -37.37 21.37
CA ALA A 71 2.86 -38.04 20.77
C ALA A 71 4.09 -37.12 20.60
N LEU A 72 3.86 -35.81 20.42
CA LEU A 72 4.92 -34.79 20.40
C LEU A 72 5.42 -34.46 21.80
N ALA A 73 4.51 -34.33 22.77
CA ALA A 73 4.85 -34.09 24.16
C ALA A 73 5.71 -35.22 24.76
N ALA A 74 5.45 -36.48 24.36
CA ALA A 74 6.21 -37.63 24.83
C ALA A 74 7.68 -37.68 24.35
N ARG A 75 8.05 -36.93 23.30
CA ARG A 75 9.38 -36.98 22.66
C ARG A 75 10.19 -35.68 22.79
N GLY A 76 9.59 -34.62 23.34
CA GLY A 76 10.13 -33.27 23.32
C GLY A 76 10.15 -32.61 24.69
N PRO A 77 10.80 -31.43 24.80
CA PRO A 77 10.86 -30.67 26.05
C PRO A 77 9.56 -29.93 26.39
N LEU A 78 8.64 -29.77 25.43
CA LEU A 78 7.34 -29.11 25.61
C LEU A 78 6.25 -30.13 25.93
N ASP A 79 5.43 -29.84 26.94
CA ASP A 79 4.24 -30.64 27.22
C ASP A 79 3.09 -30.34 26.24
N ALA A 80 2.02 -31.15 26.30
CA ALA A 80 0.87 -31.02 25.42
C ALA A 80 0.16 -29.65 25.57
N THR A 81 0.19 -29.06 26.76
CA THR A 81 -0.42 -27.76 27.05
C THR A 81 0.35 -26.63 26.35
N ALA A 82 1.68 -26.66 26.42
CA ALA A 82 2.55 -25.70 25.74
C ALA A 82 2.43 -25.80 24.22
N ILE A 83 2.36 -27.02 23.67
CA ILE A 83 2.14 -27.23 22.23
C ILE A 83 0.76 -26.70 21.81
N ALA A 84 -0.28 -26.94 22.62
CA ALA A 84 -1.61 -26.41 22.35
C ALA A 84 -1.65 -24.88 22.42
N ALA A 85 -0.93 -24.28 23.38
CA ALA A 85 -0.77 -22.83 23.48
C ALA A 85 -0.07 -22.25 22.25
N LEU A 86 1.01 -22.90 21.75
CA LEU A 86 1.69 -22.53 20.51
C LEU A 86 0.76 -22.59 19.29
N ALA A 87 -0.08 -23.61 19.20
CA ALA A 87 -1.07 -23.71 18.13
C ALA A 87 -2.17 -22.64 18.25
N ALA A 88 -2.64 -22.34 19.46
CA ALA A 88 -3.67 -21.34 19.70
C ALA A 88 -3.24 -19.91 19.31
N ARG A 89 -1.94 -19.59 19.49
CA ARG A 89 -1.31 -18.34 19.00
C ARG A 89 -0.90 -18.38 17.53
N GLY A 90 -1.26 -19.43 16.78
CA GLY A 90 -1.00 -19.57 15.35
C GLY A 90 0.44 -19.99 14.97
N GLY A 91 1.26 -20.40 15.94
CA GLY A 91 2.63 -20.88 15.69
C GLY A 91 2.67 -22.22 14.94
N LEU A 92 1.59 -22.99 15.05
CA LEU A 92 1.34 -24.23 14.32
C LEU A 92 -0.07 -24.19 13.74
N LEU A 93 -0.31 -24.99 12.70
CA LEU A 93 -1.69 -25.32 12.33
C LEU A 93 -2.19 -26.43 13.24
N SER A 94 -3.37 -26.25 13.81
CA SER A 94 -4.10 -27.30 14.52
C SER A 94 -5.33 -27.74 13.73
N ASP A 95 -5.85 -28.94 14.02
CA ASP A 95 -7.16 -29.42 13.54
C ASP A 95 -8.28 -29.15 14.56
N ALA A 96 -8.03 -28.30 15.55
CA ALA A 96 -9.02 -27.90 16.52
C ALA A 96 -10.23 -27.22 15.84
N ASP A 97 -11.41 -27.50 16.39
CA ASP A 97 -12.68 -26.91 15.96
C ASP A 97 -12.90 -25.56 16.66
N THR A 98 -12.02 -24.60 16.33
CA THR A 98 -12.15 -23.21 16.78
C THR A 98 -12.12 -22.27 15.58
N PRO A 99 -12.87 -21.14 15.62
CA PRO A 99 -12.90 -20.19 14.50
C PRO A 99 -11.51 -19.69 14.10
N ALA A 100 -10.61 -19.47 15.07
CA ALA A 100 -9.24 -19.02 14.81
C ALA A 100 -8.41 -20.09 14.08
N ALA A 101 -8.49 -21.35 14.52
CA ALA A 101 -7.76 -22.44 13.88
C ALA A 101 -8.30 -22.72 12.46
N GLU A 102 -9.61 -22.65 12.26
CA GLU A 102 -10.24 -22.79 10.96
C GLU A 102 -9.85 -21.67 9.99
N ALA A 103 -9.93 -20.40 10.44
CA ALA A 103 -9.53 -19.25 9.64
C ALA A 103 -8.05 -19.34 9.23
N LEU A 104 -7.19 -19.78 10.14
CA LEU A 104 -5.75 -19.91 9.89
C LEU A 104 -5.42 -21.04 8.90
N ARG A 105 -6.15 -22.17 8.97
CA ARG A 105 -6.07 -23.27 7.98
C ARG A 105 -6.55 -22.79 6.61
N LYS A 106 -7.76 -22.21 6.55
CA LYS A 106 -8.35 -21.68 5.31
C LYS A 106 -7.45 -20.64 4.65
N GLY A 107 -6.92 -19.70 5.43
CA GLY A 107 -6.02 -18.67 4.90
C GLY A 107 -4.71 -19.25 4.35
N GLU A 108 -4.14 -20.29 4.96
CA GLU A 108 -2.97 -20.96 4.38
C GLU A 108 -3.33 -21.65 3.06
N ASP A 109 -4.46 -22.36 3.02
CA ASP A 109 -4.94 -23.02 1.80
C ASP A 109 -5.21 -22.00 0.67
N ASP A 110 -5.82 -20.86 0.99
CA ASP A 110 -6.07 -19.77 0.05
C ASP A 110 -4.77 -19.15 -0.49
N LEU A 111 -3.75 -18.94 0.35
CA LEU A 111 -2.44 -18.44 -0.10
C LEU A 111 -1.87 -19.33 -1.21
N TYR A 112 -1.97 -20.65 -1.04
CA TYR A 112 -1.49 -21.62 -2.03
C TYR A 112 -2.40 -21.75 -3.25
N ALA A 113 -3.72 -21.64 -3.07
CA ALA A 113 -4.73 -21.73 -4.12
C ALA A 113 -4.70 -20.49 -5.03
N VAL A 114 -4.54 -19.29 -4.47
CA VAL A 114 -4.33 -18.05 -5.22
C VAL A 114 -2.96 -18.05 -5.88
N GLY A 115 -1.95 -18.64 -5.24
CA GLY A 115 -0.62 -18.84 -5.79
C GLY A 115 0.38 -17.77 -5.38
N TRP A 116 0.33 -17.36 -4.12
CA TRP A 116 1.29 -16.42 -3.54
C TRP A 116 2.71 -16.99 -3.52
N HIS A 117 3.68 -16.10 -3.68
CA HIS A 117 5.06 -16.38 -3.27
C HIS A 117 5.21 -16.05 -1.77
N PRO A 118 5.80 -16.94 -0.93
CA PRO A 118 5.79 -16.78 0.53
C PRO A 118 6.35 -15.44 1.03
N GLN A 119 7.48 -14.99 0.50
CA GLN A 119 8.10 -13.72 0.89
C GLN A 119 7.24 -12.51 0.51
N ALA A 120 6.51 -12.59 -0.61
CA ALA A 120 5.63 -11.51 -1.02
C ALA A 120 4.37 -11.46 -0.13
N ALA A 121 3.85 -12.63 0.27
CA ALA A 121 2.73 -12.71 1.20
C ALA A 121 3.10 -12.14 2.56
N ILE A 122 4.31 -12.43 3.06
CA ILE A 122 4.79 -11.85 4.31
C ILE A 122 5.00 -10.34 4.19
N PHE A 123 5.61 -9.87 3.10
CA PHE A 123 5.74 -8.43 2.88
C PHE A 123 4.36 -7.74 2.90
N HIS A 124 3.40 -8.24 2.11
CA HIS A 124 2.04 -7.70 2.08
C HIS A 124 1.40 -7.69 3.47
N ALA A 125 1.37 -8.83 4.16
CA ALA A 125 0.72 -8.98 5.45
C ALA A 125 1.35 -8.11 6.55
N MET A 126 2.69 -7.99 6.58
CA MET A 126 3.41 -7.19 7.58
C MET A 126 3.32 -5.68 7.32
N THR A 127 3.03 -5.26 6.08
CA THR A 127 2.84 -3.84 5.74
C THR A 127 1.39 -3.37 5.79
N ARG A 128 0.44 -4.28 6.01
CA ARG A 128 -1.00 -4.01 6.00
C ARG A 128 -1.42 -3.26 7.27
N TRP A 129 -1.67 -1.96 7.18
CA TRP A 129 -2.02 -1.16 8.35
C TRP A 129 -3.50 -1.27 8.73
N SER A 130 -3.79 -1.16 10.02
CA SER A 130 -5.15 -1.05 10.57
C SER A 130 -5.10 -0.16 11.80
N GLY A 131 -6.03 0.80 11.90
CA GLY A 131 -6.10 1.74 13.02
C GLY A 131 -4.89 2.68 13.16
N VAL A 132 -4.02 2.78 12.16
CA VAL A 132 -2.86 3.68 12.21
C VAL A 132 -3.33 5.11 12.00
N THR A 133 -2.86 6.02 12.87
CA THR A 133 -2.97 7.46 12.68
C THR A 133 -1.58 8.01 12.47
N GLY A 134 -1.30 8.51 11.27
CA GLY A 134 0.00 9.08 10.92
C GLY A 134 0.28 10.39 11.67
N GLU A 135 1.56 10.70 11.87
CA GLU A 135 2.05 11.92 12.54
C GLU A 135 1.67 13.23 11.80
N GLY A 136 1.06 13.14 10.61
CA GLY A 136 0.61 14.27 9.81
C GLY A 136 -0.75 14.86 10.21
N GLY A 137 -1.42 14.29 11.22
CA GLY A 137 -2.82 14.58 11.58
C GLY A 137 -3.09 15.93 12.26
N THR A 138 -2.07 16.63 12.76
CA THR A 138 -2.26 17.94 13.43
C THR A 138 -1.41 19.01 12.78
N GLY A 139 -2.06 19.93 12.04
CA GLY A 139 -1.47 21.19 11.56
C GLY A 139 -0.38 21.04 10.49
N ALA A 140 -0.74 21.15 9.21
CA ALA A 140 0.20 21.69 8.23
C ALA A 140 0.00 23.19 8.10
N ASP A 141 0.41 23.92 9.12
CA ASP A 141 1.03 25.19 8.83
C ASP A 141 2.48 24.94 8.38
N ASP A 142 3.03 25.90 7.65
CA ASP A 142 4.37 25.82 7.09
C ASP A 142 5.45 25.70 8.20
N GLU A 143 5.15 26.16 9.42
CA GLU A 143 6.03 26.10 10.58
C GLU A 143 6.20 24.68 11.15
N ALA A 144 5.11 23.93 11.31
CA ALA A 144 5.16 22.53 11.73
C ALA A 144 5.93 21.66 10.73
N ARG A 145 5.74 21.89 9.43
CA ARG A 145 6.51 21.24 8.38
C ARG A 145 8.00 21.59 8.47
N SER A 146 8.33 22.88 8.61
CA SER A 146 9.71 23.34 8.75
C SER A 146 10.41 22.74 9.98
N ARG A 147 9.74 22.70 11.14
CA ARG A 147 10.27 22.06 12.36
C ARG A 147 10.60 20.58 12.16
N ARG A 148 9.68 19.81 11.56
CA ARG A 148 9.90 18.39 11.22
C ARG A 148 11.11 18.22 10.30
N MET A 149 11.25 19.05 9.27
CA MET A 149 12.41 19.01 8.36
C MET A 149 13.73 19.29 9.10
N HIS A 150 13.77 20.32 9.97
CA HIS A 150 14.96 20.60 10.77
C HIS A 150 15.31 19.46 11.73
N GLU A 151 14.32 18.78 12.30
CA GLU A 151 14.55 17.59 13.12
C GLU A 151 15.13 16.44 12.30
N MET A 152 14.57 16.15 11.13
CA MET A 152 15.10 15.13 10.22
C MET A 152 16.55 15.45 9.83
N VAL A 153 16.86 16.71 9.52
CA VAL A 153 18.24 17.13 9.19
C VAL A 153 19.17 16.98 10.39
N ARG A 154 18.72 17.29 11.61
CA ARG A 154 19.50 17.04 12.83
C ARG A 154 19.76 15.55 13.07
N ARG A 155 18.78 14.69 12.76
CA ARG A 155 18.84 13.25 13.02
C ARG A 155 19.60 12.46 11.94
N HIS A 156 19.45 12.84 10.68
CA HIS A 156 19.91 12.06 9.52
C HIS A 156 20.89 12.82 8.62
N GLY A 157 21.14 14.11 8.89
CA GLY A 157 21.88 14.99 7.99
C GLY A 157 21.02 15.51 6.83
N LEU A 158 21.64 16.28 5.93
CA LEU A 158 20.99 16.74 4.70
C LEU A 158 20.68 15.56 3.78
N PRO A 159 19.57 15.59 3.02
CA PRO A 159 19.31 14.58 2.01
C PRO A 159 20.39 14.62 0.91
N PRO A 160 20.65 13.50 0.23
CA PRO A 160 21.49 13.48 -0.96
C PRO A 160 21.01 14.49 -2.02
N PRO A 161 21.92 15.05 -2.84
CA PRO A 161 21.55 16.04 -3.86
C PRO A 161 20.60 15.44 -4.92
N HIS A 162 19.69 16.27 -5.43
CA HIS A 162 18.73 15.84 -6.46
C HIS A 162 19.37 15.49 -7.82
N PHE A 163 20.47 16.14 -8.17
CA PHE A 163 21.18 15.91 -9.43
C PHE A 163 22.31 14.91 -9.19
N PHE A 164 22.04 13.64 -9.51
CA PHE A 164 23.04 12.58 -9.45
C PHE A 164 23.96 12.64 -10.68
N VAL A 165 25.26 12.63 -10.45
CA VAL A 165 26.30 12.53 -11.49
C VAL A 165 27.04 11.22 -11.30
N ARG A 166 27.34 10.55 -12.41
CA ARG A 166 28.05 9.28 -12.43
C ARG A 166 29.50 9.54 -12.85
N ASP A 167 30.43 9.49 -11.88
CA ASP A 167 31.82 9.93 -12.08
C ASP A 167 32.65 9.01 -13.00
N ASP A 168 32.21 7.76 -13.20
CA ASP A 168 32.81 6.79 -14.14
C ASP A 168 32.24 6.89 -15.57
N ALA A 169 31.41 7.90 -15.86
CA ALA A 169 30.96 8.17 -17.22
C ALA A 169 32.14 8.65 -18.08
N LEU A 170 32.59 7.80 -19.01
CA LEU A 170 33.73 8.09 -19.88
C LEU A 170 33.48 9.28 -20.82
N GLU A 171 32.23 9.48 -21.25
CA GLU A 171 31.79 10.57 -22.11
C GLU A 171 30.34 10.97 -21.77
N GLN A 172 30.02 12.25 -21.95
CA GLN A 172 28.66 12.77 -21.80
C GLN A 172 28.17 13.40 -23.10
N VAL A 173 27.12 12.82 -23.68
CA VAL A 173 26.43 13.38 -24.85
C VAL A 173 25.29 14.28 -24.38
N ARG A 174 25.35 15.58 -24.73
CA ARG A 174 24.27 16.54 -24.43
C ARG A 174 23.07 16.27 -25.35
N LEU A 175 21.90 16.05 -24.76
CA LEU A 175 20.65 15.85 -25.49
C LEU A 175 20.01 17.19 -25.88
N PRO A 176 19.42 17.33 -27.07
CA PRO A 176 18.74 18.56 -27.49
C PRO A 176 17.41 18.74 -26.75
N VAL A 177 17.18 19.94 -26.20
CA VAL A 177 15.89 20.31 -25.57
C VAL A 177 14.81 20.41 -26.63
N GLN A 178 13.69 19.73 -26.40
CA GLN A 178 12.52 19.76 -27.29
C GLN A 178 11.44 20.69 -26.72
N PRO A 179 10.71 21.45 -27.57
CA PRO A 179 9.57 22.24 -27.11
C PRO A 179 8.42 21.33 -26.63
N PRO A 180 7.57 21.80 -25.70
CA PRO A 180 6.48 20.97 -25.17
C PRO A 180 5.36 20.78 -26.21
N THR A 181 4.94 19.53 -26.41
CA THR A 181 3.73 19.16 -27.17
C THR A 181 2.46 19.41 -26.34
N SER A 182 1.26 19.14 -26.88
CA SER A 182 0.00 19.19 -26.11
C SER A 182 0.05 18.31 -24.85
N LEU A 183 0.49 17.05 -24.99
CA LEU A 183 0.73 16.17 -23.85
C LEU A 183 1.83 16.72 -22.92
N GLY A 184 2.90 17.31 -23.49
CA GLY A 184 3.95 17.98 -22.72
C GLY A 184 3.41 19.11 -21.84
N GLN A 185 2.43 19.88 -22.31
CA GLN A 185 1.77 20.93 -21.54
C GLN A 185 0.94 20.35 -20.39
N VAL A 186 0.23 19.23 -20.61
CA VAL A 186 -0.50 18.52 -19.53
C VAL A 186 0.49 17.99 -18.49
N LEU A 187 1.60 17.37 -18.91
CA LEU A 187 2.66 16.88 -18.03
C LEU A 187 3.25 18.00 -17.16
N ALA A 188 3.44 19.19 -17.73
CA ALA A 188 3.94 20.36 -17.02
C ALA A 188 2.93 20.93 -16.01
N ARG A 189 1.63 20.89 -16.31
CA ARG A 189 0.55 21.34 -15.41
C ARG A 189 0.24 20.33 -14.30
N ARG A 190 0.49 19.05 -14.55
CA ARG A 190 0.26 17.96 -13.61
C ARG A 190 1.01 18.24 -12.31
N SER A 191 0.29 18.20 -11.20
CA SER A 191 0.82 18.42 -9.86
C SER A 191 0.07 17.58 -8.84
N THR A 192 0.72 17.29 -7.72
CA THR A 192 0.05 16.70 -6.56
C THR A 192 -0.66 17.79 -5.79
N SER A 193 -1.99 17.71 -5.75
CA SER A 193 -2.85 18.68 -5.08
C SER A 193 -3.39 18.11 -3.77
N ARG A 194 -3.23 18.88 -2.70
CA ARG A 194 -3.70 18.53 -1.35
C ARG A 194 -4.65 19.58 -0.77
N HIS A 195 -5.21 20.42 -1.64
CA HIS A 195 -6.11 21.51 -1.28
C HIS A 195 -7.30 21.49 -2.24
N PHE A 196 -8.44 21.05 -1.73
CA PHE A 196 -9.67 20.91 -2.49
C PHE A 196 -10.72 21.89 -1.99
N ASP A 197 -11.60 22.33 -2.87
CA ASP A 197 -12.76 23.13 -2.50
C ASP A 197 -13.74 22.27 -1.69
N GLY A 198 -14.00 22.64 -0.44
CA GLY A 198 -14.87 21.88 0.46
C GLY A 198 -16.36 22.02 0.15
N GLU A 199 -16.74 23.11 -0.50
CA GLU A 199 -18.14 23.48 -0.76
C GLU A 199 -18.59 23.07 -2.16
N ALA A 200 -17.64 22.82 -3.06
CA ALA A 200 -17.93 22.37 -4.41
C ALA A 200 -18.35 20.90 -4.47
N HIS A 201 -19.04 20.55 -5.56
CA HIS A 201 -19.38 19.19 -5.93
C HIS A 201 -18.71 18.87 -7.27
N LEU A 202 -17.97 17.75 -7.33
CA LEU A 202 -17.33 17.33 -8.57
C LEU A 202 -18.42 16.92 -9.57
N PRO A 203 -18.44 17.47 -10.80
CA PRO A 203 -19.37 17.00 -11.83
C PRO A 203 -19.22 15.50 -12.08
N LEU A 204 -20.35 14.79 -12.24
CA LEU A 204 -20.32 13.35 -12.53
C LEU A 204 -19.55 13.04 -13.82
N ASP A 205 -19.70 13.87 -14.85
CA ASP A 205 -19.01 13.71 -16.14
C ASP A 205 -17.49 13.77 -16.00
N ASP A 206 -16.98 14.61 -15.08
CA ASP A 206 -15.54 14.69 -14.79
C ASP A 206 -15.04 13.41 -14.12
N LEU A 207 -15.77 12.91 -13.12
CA LEU A 207 -15.44 11.62 -12.48
C LEU A 207 -15.51 10.47 -13.48
N ALA A 208 -16.58 10.40 -14.28
CA ALA A 208 -16.80 9.37 -15.28
C ALA A 208 -15.68 9.35 -16.32
N ALA A 209 -15.29 10.52 -16.84
CA ALA A 209 -14.20 10.63 -17.79
C ALA A 209 -12.85 10.19 -17.20
N VAL A 210 -12.56 10.54 -15.95
CA VAL A 210 -11.34 10.10 -15.26
C VAL A 210 -11.34 8.59 -15.02
N LEU A 211 -12.46 8.01 -14.57
CA LEU A 211 -12.60 6.56 -14.36
C LEU A 211 -12.49 5.79 -15.67
N GLN A 212 -13.17 6.25 -16.72
CA GLN A 212 -13.13 5.64 -18.05
C GLN A 212 -11.72 5.68 -18.63
N GLY A 213 -11.07 6.85 -18.60
CA GLY A 213 -9.73 7.02 -19.14
C GLY A 213 -8.65 6.28 -18.35
N THR A 214 -8.87 5.99 -17.07
CA THR A 214 -7.91 5.27 -16.21
C THR A 214 -8.14 3.76 -16.22
N PHE A 215 -9.38 3.32 -15.97
CA PHE A 215 -9.72 1.90 -15.74
C PHE A 215 -10.51 1.27 -16.89
N GLY A 216 -11.07 2.07 -17.79
CA GLY A 216 -11.88 1.61 -18.92
C GLY A 216 -11.09 0.74 -19.91
N VAL A 217 -11.84 -0.11 -20.62
CA VAL A 217 -11.29 -1.00 -21.65
C VAL A 217 -11.44 -0.36 -23.02
N LEU A 218 -10.33 -0.26 -23.76
CA LEU A 218 -10.26 0.27 -25.13
C LEU A 218 -10.41 -0.80 -26.21
N GLY A 219 -10.43 -2.07 -25.82
CA GLY A 219 -10.56 -3.20 -26.73
C GLY A 219 -10.31 -4.53 -26.03
N THR A 220 -10.87 -5.59 -26.60
CA THR A 220 -10.69 -6.96 -26.14
C THR A 220 -10.07 -7.80 -27.26
N ASN A 221 -9.32 -8.82 -26.89
CA ASN A 221 -8.81 -9.81 -27.84
C ASN A 221 -8.83 -11.19 -27.19
N GLU A 222 -9.61 -12.11 -27.76
CA GLU A 222 -9.61 -13.51 -27.34
C GLU A 222 -8.44 -14.24 -28.02
N PHE A 223 -7.53 -14.80 -27.22
CA PHE A 223 -6.37 -15.51 -27.74
C PHE A 223 -6.70 -16.98 -28.04
N ILE A 224 -7.47 -17.60 -27.15
CA ILE A 224 -8.06 -18.94 -27.26
C ILE A 224 -9.41 -18.94 -26.51
N PRO A 225 -10.32 -19.90 -26.76
CA PRO A 225 -11.61 -19.96 -26.07
C PRO A 225 -11.50 -19.81 -24.54
N GLY A 226 -12.13 -18.78 -23.99
CA GLY A 226 -12.15 -18.48 -22.55
C GLY A 226 -10.93 -17.72 -22.02
N VAL A 227 -9.96 -17.38 -22.87
CA VAL A 227 -8.77 -16.59 -22.50
C VAL A 227 -8.69 -15.34 -23.36
N ALA A 228 -9.18 -14.23 -22.81
CA ALA A 228 -9.12 -12.92 -23.43
C ALA A 228 -8.22 -11.94 -22.67
N GLY A 229 -7.53 -11.10 -23.44
CA GLY A 229 -6.85 -9.91 -22.98
C GLY A 229 -7.71 -8.68 -23.20
N VAL A 230 -7.46 -7.65 -22.38
CA VAL A 230 -8.03 -6.32 -22.58
C VAL A 230 -6.90 -5.33 -22.83
N ARG A 231 -7.17 -4.31 -23.64
CA ARG A 231 -6.28 -3.16 -23.83
C ARG A 231 -6.84 -2.00 -23.02
N LYS A 232 -6.02 -1.41 -22.15
CA LYS A 232 -6.32 -0.14 -21.44
C LYS A 232 -5.29 0.93 -21.81
N THR A 233 -5.51 2.16 -21.35
CA THR A 233 -4.59 3.30 -21.53
C THR A 233 -3.28 3.11 -20.78
N SER A 234 -3.34 2.59 -19.54
CA SER A 234 -2.18 2.28 -18.72
C SER A 234 -1.66 0.86 -19.01
N PRO A 235 -0.33 0.64 -19.05
CA PRO A 235 0.23 -0.70 -19.18
C PRO A 235 -0.01 -1.53 -17.91
N SER A 236 -0.09 -2.86 -18.08
CA SER A 236 -0.17 -3.82 -16.98
C SER A 236 0.70 -5.03 -17.26
N GLY A 237 1.30 -5.59 -16.22
CA GLY A 237 2.13 -6.80 -16.32
C GLY A 237 1.39 -7.95 -17.02
N GLY A 238 1.94 -8.41 -18.15
CA GLY A 238 1.34 -9.49 -18.93
C GLY A 238 -0.04 -9.17 -19.53
N SER A 239 -0.45 -7.89 -19.57
CA SER A 239 -1.78 -7.43 -20.01
C SER A 239 -2.94 -7.99 -19.17
N LEU A 240 -2.69 -8.33 -17.90
CA LEU A 240 -3.69 -8.99 -17.04
C LEU A 240 -4.70 -8.02 -16.43
N HIS A 241 -4.30 -6.75 -16.22
CA HIS A 241 -5.08 -5.67 -15.64
C HIS A 241 -5.83 -6.06 -14.35
N PRO A 242 -5.11 -6.44 -13.28
CA PRO A 242 -5.71 -6.98 -12.06
C PRO A 242 -6.30 -5.92 -11.12
N ILE A 243 -6.06 -4.62 -11.36
CA ILE A 243 -6.50 -3.54 -10.46
C ILE A 243 -7.93 -3.12 -10.82
N GLU A 244 -8.82 -3.22 -9.84
CA GLU A 244 -10.17 -2.69 -9.82
C GLU A 244 -10.22 -1.34 -9.09
N ALA A 245 -11.23 -0.53 -9.42
CA ALA A 245 -11.48 0.76 -8.79
C ALA A 245 -12.71 0.70 -7.89
N TYR A 246 -12.52 1.01 -6.61
CA TYR A 246 -13.60 1.29 -5.68
C TYR A 246 -13.59 2.79 -5.37
N VAL A 247 -14.75 3.41 -5.31
CA VAL A 247 -14.89 4.87 -5.21
C VAL A 247 -15.65 5.22 -3.95
N LEU A 248 -15.00 5.92 -3.02
CA LEU A 248 -15.67 6.65 -1.96
C LEU A 248 -15.98 8.06 -2.50
N ALA A 249 -17.25 8.38 -2.65
CA ALA A 249 -17.72 9.61 -3.30
C ALA A 249 -18.44 10.53 -2.31
N PRO A 250 -17.75 11.27 -1.43
CA PRO A 250 -18.40 12.14 -0.44
C PRO A 250 -19.15 13.34 -1.05
N ARG A 251 -18.68 13.88 -2.20
CA ARG A 251 -19.19 15.11 -2.82
C ARG A 251 -19.09 15.10 -4.35
N VAL A 252 -19.89 14.24 -4.99
CA VAL A 252 -20.00 14.18 -6.45
C VAL A 252 -21.43 14.54 -6.84
N ALA A 253 -21.60 15.47 -7.77
CA ALA A 253 -22.91 15.90 -8.24
C ALA A 253 -23.66 14.71 -8.87
N ALA A 254 -24.98 14.63 -8.64
CA ALA A 254 -25.85 13.55 -9.13
C ALA A 254 -25.48 12.12 -8.65
N LEU A 255 -24.64 11.99 -7.62
CA LEU A 255 -24.44 10.74 -6.87
C LEU A 255 -24.79 10.95 -5.40
N GLU A 256 -25.43 9.96 -4.80
CA GLU A 256 -25.57 9.92 -3.34
C GLU A 256 -24.19 9.69 -2.70
N PRO A 257 -23.86 10.32 -1.57
CA PRO A 257 -22.61 10.03 -0.91
C PRO A 257 -22.54 8.54 -0.51
N GLY A 258 -21.41 7.89 -0.77
CA GLY A 258 -21.33 6.46 -0.56
C GLY A 258 -20.06 5.80 -1.08
N LEU A 259 -19.98 4.49 -0.86
CA LEU A 259 -18.98 3.59 -1.44
C LEU A 259 -19.55 2.90 -2.67
N TYR A 260 -18.76 2.88 -3.73
CA TYR A 260 -19.13 2.33 -5.03
C TYR A 260 -18.05 1.40 -5.58
N HIS A 261 -18.43 0.43 -6.40
CA HIS A 261 -17.52 -0.31 -7.29
C HIS A 261 -17.67 0.20 -8.72
N TYR A 262 -16.56 0.45 -9.41
CA TYR A 262 -16.58 0.82 -10.82
C TYR A 262 -16.64 -0.43 -11.72
N CYS A 263 -17.81 -0.67 -12.29
CA CYS A 263 -18.06 -1.76 -13.22
C CYS A 263 -17.47 -1.41 -14.60
N THR A 264 -16.22 -1.82 -14.83
CA THR A 264 -15.48 -1.54 -16.08
C THR A 264 -16.24 -2.03 -17.34
N ALA A 265 -16.95 -3.15 -17.26
CA ALA A 265 -17.65 -3.74 -18.41
C ALA A 265 -18.84 -2.91 -18.91
N THR A 266 -19.53 -2.22 -17.99
CA THR A 266 -20.74 -1.44 -18.29
C THR A 266 -20.54 0.06 -18.14
N HIS A 267 -19.33 0.49 -17.77
CA HIS A 267 -19.02 1.89 -17.44
C HIS A 267 -20.03 2.48 -16.44
N ALA A 268 -20.21 1.80 -15.31
CA ALA A 268 -21.18 2.17 -14.29
C ALA A 268 -20.56 2.16 -12.88
N LEU A 269 -21.17 2.88 -11.95
CA LEU A 269 -20.87 2.80 -10.52
C LEU A 269 -21.98 1.99 -9.83
N GLY A 270 -21.63 0.85 -9.24
CA GLY A 270 -22.52 0.07 -8.39
C GLY A 270 -22.40 0.55 -6.94
N LEU A 271 -23.49 1.05 -6.35
CA LEU A 271 -23.53 1.45 -4.94
C LEU A 271 -23.39 0.22 -4.05
N LEU A 272 -22.37 0.21 -3.19
CA LEU A 272 -22.12 -0.83 -2.20
C LEU A 272 -22.71 -0.45 -0.84
N ARG A 273 -22.53 0.81 -0.44
CA ARG A 273 -23.00 1.33 0.84
C ARG A 273 -23.32 2.82 0.73
N PRO A 274 -24.59 3.23 0.98
CA PRO A 274 -24.93 4.64 1.13
C PRO A 274 -24.33 5.19 2.43
N LEU A 275 -23.90 6.44 2.41
CA LEU A 275 -23.32 7.15 3.55
C LEU A 275 -23.85 8.58 3.59
N ASP A 276 -23.83 9.18 4.77
CA ASP A 276 -23.93 10.64 4.85
C ASP A 276 -22.61 11.29 4.42
N GLY A 277 -22.66 12.53 3.91
CA GLY A 277 -21.46 13.24 3.45
C GLY A 277 -20.41 13.46 4.57
N SER A 278 -20.83 13.60 5.82
CA SER A 278 -19.92 13.64 6.98
C SER A 278 -19.25 12.30 7.24
N ASP A 279 -20.01 11.21 7.15
CA ASP A 279 -19.53 9.86 7.43
C ASP A 279 -18.55 9.40 6.36
N ALA A 280 -18.85 9.70 5.09
CA ALA A 280 -17.94 9.47 3.98
C ALA A 280 -16.60 10.22 4.15
N ARG A 281 -16.63 11.48 4.62
CA ARG A 281 -15.38 12.23 4.93
C ARG A 281 -14.62 11.63 6.10
N ALA A 282 -15.30 11.25 7.17
CA ALA A 282 -14.68 10.60 8.32
C ALA A 282 -14.06 9.25 7.92
N LEU A 283 -14.74 8.50 7.06
CA LEU A 283 -14.22 7.25 6.50
C LEU A 283 -12.97 7.50 5.66
N ALA A 284 -12.98 8.50 4.77
CA ALA A 284 -11.80 8.87 3.97
C ALA A 284 -10.58 9.19 4.86
N LEU A 285 -10.80 9.91 5.97
CA LEU A 285 -9.74 10.22 6.93
C LEU A 285 -9.19 8.97 7.62
N ARG A 286 -10.06 8.04 8.04
CA ARG A 286 -9.65 6.76 8.64
C ARG A 286 -8.89 5.89 7.63
N MET A 287 -9.41 5.75 6.41
CA MET A 287 -8.78 4.98 5.33
C MET A 287 -7.40 5.53 4.97
N THR A 288 -7.17 6.83 5.12
CA THR A 288 -5.90 7.49 4.80
C THR A 288 -5.06 7.80 6.04
N SER A 289 -5.19 7.00 7.10
CA SER A 289 -4.35 7.08 8.31
C SER A 289 -4.26 8.50 8.89
N GLY A 290 -5.37 9.25 8.91
CA GLY A 290 -5.42 10.59 9.51
C GLY A 290 -4.83 11.71 8.65
N GLN A 291 -4.57 11.50 7.35
CA GLN A 291 -4.08 12.55 6.46
C GLN A 291 -5.18 13.59 6.15
N THR A 292 -5.32 14.58 7.03
CA THR A 292 -6.40 15.60 7.01
C THR A 292 -6.51 16.37 5.68
N TYR A 293 -5.40 16.56 4.96
CA TYR A 293 -5.39 17.24 3.66
C TYR A 293 -6.19 16.50 2.57
N PHE A 294 -6.49 15.22 2.80
CA PHE A 294 -7.19 14.35 1.85
C PHE A 294 -8.68 14.21 2.16
N GLN A 295 -9.13 14.61 3.36
CA GLN A 295 -10.53 14.55 3.77
C GLN A 295 -11.45 15.39 2.87
N ASN A 296 -10.89 16.43 2.23
CA ASN A 296 -11.61 17.34 1.35
C ASN A 296 -11.59 16.91 -0.12
N ALA A 297 -11.01 15.74 -0.45
CA ALA A 297 -11.22 15.17 -1.79
C ALA A 297 -12.72 14.97 -2.06
N HIS A 298 -13.11 15.10 -3.31
CA HIS A 298 -14.51 14.94 -3.74
C HIS A 298 -14.82 13.48 -4.05
N ALA A 299 -13.80 12.74 -4.51
CA ALA A 299 -13.78 11.29 -4.66
C ALA A 299 -12.43 10.73 -4.22
N LEU A 300 -12.44 9.57 -3.57
CA LEU A 300 -11.27 8.76 -3.27
C LEU A 300 -11.41 7.43 -4.02
N ILE A 301 -10.50 7.16 -4.95
CA ILE A 301 -10.46 5.97 -5.80
C ILE A 301 -9.44 5.00 -5.19
N LEU A 302 -9.92 3.94 -4.59
CA LEU A 302 -9.15 2.86 -3.99
C LEU A 302 -8.75 1.87 -5.09
N HIS A 303 -7.45 1.54 -5.14
CA HIS A 303 -6.90 0.59 -6.09
C HIS A 303 -6.84 -0.78 -5.42
N VAL A 304 -7.72 -1.69 -5.86
CA VAL A 304 -7.82 -3.04 -5.29
C VAL A 304 -7.31 -4.06 -6.31
N ALA A 305 -6.24 -4.76 -5.97
CA ALA A 305 -5.64 -5.79 -6.80
C ALA A 305 -6.32 -7.13 -6.61
N ARG A 306 -6.78 -7.74 -7.71
CA ARG A 306 -7.25 -9.13 -7.74
C ARG A 306 -6.06 -10.07 -7.93
N GLY A 307 -5.54 -10.60 -6.83
CA GLY A 307 -4.37 -11.48 -6.80
C GLY A 307 -4.49 -12.66 -7.76
N GLU A 308 -5.64 -13.34 -7.78
CA GLU A 308 -5.90 -14.48 -8.68
C GLU A 308 -5.75 -14.14 -10.16
N ARG A 309 -6.13 -12.92 -10.57
CA ARG A 309 -6.01 -12.49 -11.97
C ARG A 309 -4.55 -12.40 -12.41
N SER A 310 -3.68 -11.89 -11.53
CA SER A 310 -2.25 -11.77 -11.79
C SER A 310 -1.52 -13.12 -11.65
N PHE A 311 -1.82 -13.84 -10.57
CA PHE A 311 -1.11 -15.07 -10.21
C PHE A 311 -1.58 -16.30 -10.99
N TRP A 312 -2.70 -16.22 -11.72
CA TRP A 312 -3.03 -17.23 -12.73
C TRP A 312 -1.87 -17.45 -13.71
N LYS A 313 -1.22 -16.37 -14.17
CA LYS A 313 -0.04 -16.43 -15.06
C LYS A 313 1.27 -16.43 -14.29
N TYR A 314 1.39 -15.62 -13.24
CA TYR A 314 2.64 -15.42 -12.49
C TYR A 314 2.63 -16.13 -11.13
N ARG A 315 2.10 -17.37 -11.11
CA ARG A 315 1.91 -18.16 -9.89
C ARG A 315 3.24 -18.37 -9.16
N ARG A 316 3.26 -18.11 -7.86
CA ARG A 316 4.42 -18.23 -6.96
C ARG A 316 5.65 -17.46 -7.45
N HIS A 317 5.49 -16.46 -8.30
CA HIS A 317 6.61 -15.69 -8.82
C HIS A 317 6.89 -14.49 -7.90
N ALA A 318 8.12 -14.39 -7.39
CA ALA A 318 8.50 -13.36 -6.41
C ALA A 318 8.25 -11.91 -6.88
N LYS A 319 8.31 -11.66 -8.20
CA LYS A 319 8.06 -10.31 -8.77
C LYS A 319 6.58 -9.98 -8.98
N ALA A 320 5.67 -10.94 -8.86
CA ALA A 320 4.26 -10.74 -9.22
C ALA A 320 3.60 -9.66 -8.35
N TYR A 321 3.88 -9.64 -7.04
CA TYR A 321 3.37 -8.61 -6.14
C TYR A 321 3.93 -7.22 -6.47
N LYS A 322 5.24 -7.12 -6.75
CA LYS A 322 5.86 -5.86 -7.20
C LYS A 322 5.17 -5.29 -8.44
N VAL A 323 4.74 -6.15 -9.37
CA VAL A 323 4.01 -5.73 -10.58
C VAL A 323 2.63 -5.16 -10.23
N LEU A 324 1.93 -5.68 -9.22
CA LEU A 324 0.65 -5.09 -8.76
C LEU A 324 0.84 -3.64 -8.29
N CYS A 325 1.91 -3.36 -7.54
CA CYS A 325 2.25 -2.01 -7.11
C CYS A 325 2.56 -1.09 -8.30
N LEU A 326 3.27 -1.60 -9.32
CA LEU A 326 3.58 -0.84 -10.55
C LEU A 326 2.31 -0.55 -11.36
N ASP A 327 1.42 -1.53 -11.50
CA ASP A 327 0.13 -1.36 -12.19
C ASP A 327 -0.70 -0.25 -11.53
N SER A 328 -0.74 -0.23 -10.19
CA SER A 328 -1.38 0.87 -9.43
C SER A 328 -0.73 2.23 -9.73
N GLY A 329 0.61 2.29 -9.78
CA GLY A 329 1.35 3.50 -10.13
C GLY A 329 1.10 4.00 -11.55
N HIS A 330 1.01 3.10 -12.54
CA HIS A 330 0.68 3.44 -13.92
C HIS A 330 -0.73 4.04 -14.03
N LEU A 331 -1.70 3.41 -13.37
CA LEU A 331 -3.09 3.90 -13.32
C LEU A 331 -3.16 5.27 -12.65
N SER A 332 -2.47 5.43 -11.53
CA SER A 332 -2.40 6.70 -10.81
C SER A 332 -1.84 7.82 -11.69
N GLN A 333 -0.76 7.58 -12.44
CA GLN A 333 -0.22 8.59 -13.35
C GLN A 333 -1.20 8.96 -14.48
N THR A 334 -1.91 7.98 -15.04
CA THR A 334 -2.98 8.26 -16.03
C THR A 334 -4.09 9.13 -15.42
N LEU A 335 -4.53 8.82 -14.20
CA LEU A 335 -5.50 9.62 -13.45
C LEU A 335 -5.01 11.05 -13.24
N TYR A 336 -3.75 11.23 -12.85
CA TYR A 336 -3.12 12.54 -12.71
C TYR A 336 -3.14 13.37 -14.00
N LEU A 337 -2.92 12.75 -15.15
CA LEU A 337 -2.92 13.44 -16.45
C LEU A 337 -4.34 13.85 -16.85
N LEU A 338 -5.33 12.96 -16.66
CA LEU A 338 -6.73 13.25 -16.95
C LEU A 338 -7.29 14.34 -16.03
N ALA A 339 -6.89 14.34 -14.76
CA ALA A 339 -7.20 15.40 -13.80
C ALA A 339 -6.58 16.74 -14.25
N ALA A 340 -5.28 16.74 -14.60
CA ALA A 340 -4.57 17.94 -15.04
C ALA A 340 -5.15 18.53 -16.34
N GLU A 341 -5.54 17.68 -17.29
CA GLU A 341 -6.23 18.09 -18.53
C GLU A 341 -7.54 18.83 -18.23
N ARG A 342 -8.28 18.40 -17.19
CA ARG A 342 -9.56 18.99 -16.75
C ARG A 342 -9.41 20.13 -15.75
N GLY A 343 -8.19 20.50 -15.38
CA GLY A 343 -7.94 21.51 -14.33
C GLY A 343 -8.33 21.04 -12.92
N LEU A 344 -8.48 19.73 -12.71
CA LEU A 344 -8.74 19.12 -11.41
C LEU A 344 -7.45 18.85 -10.65
N GLY A 345 -7.58 18.67 -9.33
CA GLY A 345 -6.52 18.24 -8.45
C GLY A 345 -6.57 16.73 -8.25
N ALA A 346 -5.39 16.11 -8.14
CA ALA A 346 -5.27 14.73 -7.73
C ALA A 346 -4.12 14.53 -6.73
N PHE A 347 -4.21 13.48 -5.92
CA PHE A 347 -3.08 12.94 -5.17
C PHE A 347 -3.05 11.41 -5.27
N TYR A 348 -1.96 10.79 -4.81
CA TYR A 348 -1.90 9.35 -4.56
C TYR A 348 -1.26 9.11 -3.19
N THR A 349 -1.76 8.15 -2.45
CA THR A 349 -1.14 7.71 -1.20
C THR A 349 -1.18 6.19 -1.08
N ALA A 350 -0.07 5.61 -0.63
CA ALA A 350 0.04 4.23 -0.18
C ALA A 350 0.13 4.16 1.37
N ALA A 351 0.11 5.30 2.06
CA ALA A 351 -0.05 5.37 3.51
C ALA A 351 -1.55 5.33 3.80
N ILE A 352 -2.11 4.13 3.82
CA ILE A 352 -3.53 3.86 4.02
C ILE A 352 -3.68 2.80 5.12
N ASN A 353 -4.87 2.71 5.72
CA ASN A 353 -5.24 1.60 6.58
C ASN A 353 -5.89 0.50 5.73
N ASP A 354 -5.05 -0.30 5.06
CA ASP A 354 -5.48 -1.38 4.16
C ASP A 354 -6.49 -2.32 4.83
N GLY A 355 -6.22 -2.77 6.05
CA GLY A 355 -7.09 -3.69 6.78
C GLY A 355 -8.45 -3.09 7.13
N ASP A 356 -8.50 -1.78 7.40
CA ASP A 356 -9.76 -1.08 7.66
C ASP A 356 -10.57 -0.93 6.37
N ILE A 357 -9.89 -0.70 5.23
CA ILE A 357 -10.53 -0.61 3.91
C ILE A 357 -11.06 -1.99 3.47
N GLU A 358 -10.29 -3.05 3.65
CA GLU A 358 -10.68 -4.42 3.33
C GLU A 358 -11.90 -4.85 4.13
N ALA A 359 -11.93 -4.57 5.43
CA ALA A 359 -13.08 -4.86 6.29
C ALA A 359 -14.33 -4.08 5.85
N GLU A 360 -14.17 -2.80 5.51
CA GLU A 360 -15.27 -1.95 5.04
C GLU A 360 -15.85 -2.42 3.69
N LEU A 361 -15.00 -2.95 2.80
CA LEU A 361 -15.40 -3.45 1.49
C LEU A 361 -15.75 -4.94 1.47
N GLY A 362 -15.55 -5.67 2.58
CA GLY A 362 -15.77 -7.11 2.66
C GLY A 362 -14.78 -7.94 1.82
N LEU A 363 -13.55 -7.44 1.65
CA LEU A 363 -12.51 -8.08 0.83
C LEU A 363 -11.74 -9.15 1.62
N ASP A 364 -11.37 -10.22 0.93
CA ASP A 364 -10.41 -11.19 1.47
C ASP A 364 -8.98 -10.73 1.12
N PRO A 365 -8.13 -10.33 2.09
CA PRO A 365 -6.79 -9.78 1.82
C PRO A 365 -5.88 -10.74 1.05
N ILE A 366 -6.12 -12.05 1.10
CA ILE A 366 -5.32 -13.02 0.34
C ILE A 366 -5.70 -13.00 -1.14
N ARG A 367 -6.95 -12.67 -1.47
CA ARG A 367 -7.48 -12.66 -2.84
C ARG A 367 -7.49 -11.26 -3.44
N GLU A 368 -7.80 -10.26 -2.63
CA GLU A 368 -8.07 -8.88 -3.00
C GLU A 368 -7.29 -7.94 -2.07
N GLN A 369 -6.25 -7.30 -2.60
CA GLN A 369 -5.34 -6.44 -1.82
C GLN A 369 -5.60 -4.99 -2.13
N VAL A 370 -5.78 -4.16 -1.11
CA VAL A 370 -5.74 -2.71 -1.31
C VAL A 370 -4.27 -2.30 -1.50
N ILE A 371 -3.97 -1.52 -2.54
CA ILE A 371 -2.60 -1.11 -2.90
C ILE A 371 -2.33 0.37 -2.60
N GLY A 372 -3.39 1.17 -2.61
CA GLY A 372 -3.30 2.61 -2.42
C GLY A 372 -4.57 3.30 -2.89
N ALA A 373 -4.56 4.63 -2.82
CA ALA A 373 -5.70 5.44 -3.20
C ALA A 373 -5.29 6.72 -3.93
N ASN A 374 -6.04 7.05 -4.97
CA ASN A 374 -6.03 8.37 -5.57
C ASN A 374 -7.15 9.22 -4.99
N GLY A 375 -6.86 10.47 -4.60
CA GLY A 375 -7.91 11.46 -4.41
C GLY A 375 -8.09 12.30 -5.66
N LEU A 376 -9.32 12.74 -5.90
CA LEU A 376 -9.71 13.59 -7.03
C LEU A 376 -10.65 14.70 -6.54
N GLY A 377 -10.53 15.89 -7.10
CA GLY A 377 -11.49 16.95 -6.82
C GLY A 377 -11.14 18.30 -7.42
N ILE A 378 -12.05 19.26 -7.21
CA ILE A 378 -11.88 20.64 -7.62
C ILE A 378 -10.86 21.31 -6.69
N VAL A 379 -9.86 21.97 -7.29
CA VAL A 379 -8.79 22.67 -6.56
C VAL A 379 -9.34 23.96 -5.96
N SER A 380 -9.09 24.20 -4.68
CA SER A 380 -9.49 25.46 -4.04
C SER A 380 -8.66 26.64 -4.60
N LYS A 381 -9.29 27.82 -4.72
CA LYS A 381 -8.61 29.08 -5.11
C LYS A 381 -7.78 29.69 -3.96
N GLY A 382 -7.89 29.14 -2.75
CA GLY A 382 -7.16 29.60 -1.56
C GLY A 382 -5.65 29.31 -1.60
N PRO A 383 -4.91 29.73 -0.57
CA PRO A 383 -3.46 29.62 -0.54
C PRO A 383 -2.98 28.16 -0.51
N LYS A 384 -1.94 27.87 -1.30
CA LYS A 384 -1.48 26.52 -1.63
C LYS A 384 -0.38 25.98 -0.69
N HIS A 385 -0.51 26.17 0.62
CA HIS A 385 0.55 25.86 1.62
C HIS A 385 1.11 24.43 1.53
N LEU A 386 0.29 23.48 1.06
CA LEU A 386 0.65 22.06 0.95
C LEU A 386 1.14 21.60 -0.42
N ASN A 387 1.00 22.46 -1.43
CA ASN A 387 1.51 22.15 -2.75
C ASN A 387 2.97 22.63 -2.85
N LEU A 388 3.75 21.92 -3.65
CA LEU A 388 5.09 22.37 -4.00
C LEU A 388 4.99 23.58 -4.92
N THR A 389 5.45 24.74 -4.45
CA THR A 389 5.71 25.90 -5.31
C THR A 389 7.07 25.68 -5.96
N THR A 390 7.08 25.51 -7.28
CA THR A 390 8.30 25.19 -8.03
C THR A 390 8.72 26.37 -8.89
N THR A 391 10.02 26.67 -8.90
CA THR A 391 10.61 27.51 -9.94
C THR A 391 10.79 26.67 -11.22
N PRO A 392 10.42 27.19 -12.41
CA PRO A 392 10.70 26.49 -13.66
C PRO A 392 12.18 26.13 -13.79
N TYR A 393 12.48 24.91 -14.23
CA TYR A 393 13.83 24.42 -14.42
C TYR A 393 14.04 24.03 -15.89
N CYS A 394 15.21 24.36 -16.44
CA CYS A 394 15.63 23.94 -17.77
C CYS A 394 17.05 23.38 -17.68
N ALA A 395 17.27 22.16 -18.18
CA ALA A 395 18.53 21.44 -18.05
C ALA A 395 19.73 22.12 -18.74
N THR A 396 19.49 23.04 -19.68
CA THR A 396 20.54 23.69 -20.48
C THR A 396 21.07 25.01 -19.91
N SER A 397 20.59 25.46 -18.74
CA SER A 397 21.08 26.70 -18.12
C SER A 397 22.38 26.54 -17.32
N ALA A 398 22.84 25.30 -17.08
CA ALA A 398 24.17 25.04 -16.52
C ALA A 398 25.24 25.34 -17.57
N ARG A 399 25.89 26.51 -17.46
CA ARG A 399 27.24 26.65 -18.02
C ARG A 399 28.17 25.74 -17.23
N ASP A 400 29.15 25.15 -17.92
CA ASP A 400 30.13 24.22 -17.37
C ASP A 400 30.61 24.64 -15.97
N GLY A 401 30.43 23.75 -14.99
CA GLY A 401 31.08 23.85 -13.68
C GLY A 401 30.44 24.73 -12.60
N GLN A 402 29.23 25.28 -12.78
CA GLN A 402 28.52 25.93 -11.66
C GLN A 402 27.45 25.02 -11.07
N HIS A 403 27.58 24.69 -9.78
CA HIS A 403 26.46 24.23 -8.97
C HIS A 403 25.34 25.28 -9.06
N LEU A 404 24.26 24.91 -9.76
CA LEU A 404 23.14 25.80 -10.02
C LEU A 404 22.34 26.05 -8.74
N THR A 405 22.51 27.22 -8.13
CA THR A 405 21.51 27.80 -7.23
C THR A 405 20.26 28.20 -8.03
N PRO A 406 19.04 28.06 -7.48
CA PRO A 406 17.82 28.47 -8.16
C PRO A 406 17.86 29.95 -8.54
N GLN A 407 17.60 30.28 -9.80
CA GLN A 407 17.43 31.67 -10.23
C GLN A 407 16.08 32.18 -9.74
N HIS A 408 16.10 33.07 -8.74
CA HIS A 408 14.97 33.93 -8.42
C HIS A 408 14.82 34.97 -9.55
N ARG A 409 13.62 35.09 -10.11
CA ARG A 409 13.20 36.28 -10.87
C ARG A 409 12.31 37.12 -9.97
#